data_AF-A0AA92PDU0-F1
#
_entry.id   AF-A0AA92PDU0-F1
#
_cell.length_a   1.000
_cell.length_b   1.000
_cell.length_c   1.000
_cell.angle_alpha   90.00
_cell.angle_beta   90.00
_cell.angle_gamma   90.00
#
_symmetry.space_group_name_H-M   'P 1'
#
loop_
_entity.id
_entity.type
_entity.pdbx_description
1 polymer ?
#
loop_
_entity_poly.entity_id
_entity_poly.type
_entity_poly.pdbx_seq_one_letter_code
_entity_poly.pdbx_strand_id
1 'polypeptide(L)'
;MMAGLDGIKNKIDPGAPSDKDLYDLPPEEEKNIPTVCHSLDQALDALDKDREFLKAGGVMTDDFIDGYIALKMQEVTKFRAATHPLEYQMYYGL
;
A
#
# COMPACT_ATOMS: atom_id res chain seq x y z
N MET A 1 4.73 8.09 -11.53
CA MET A 1 5.18 9.37 -12.10
C MET A 1 4.83 10.54 -11.20
N MET A 2 3.55 10.78 -10.90
CA MET A 2 3.11 11.92 -10.07
C MET A 2 3.78 12.00 -8.69
N ALA A 3 3.94 10.89 -7.98
CA ALA A 3 4.63 10.86 -6.68
C ALA A 3 6.08 11.39 -6.76
N GLY A 4 6.82 11.06 -7.82
CA GLY A 4 8.18 11.57 -8.01
C GLY A 4 8.23 13.06 -8.35
N LEU A 5 7.26 13.54 -9.13
CA LEU A 5 7.13 14.97 -9.42
C LEU A 5 6.77 15.78 -8.17
N ASP A 6 5.90 15.24 -7.33
CA ASP A 6 5.55 15.83 -6.04
C ASP A 6 6.78 15.90 -5.11
N GLY A 7 7.56 14.81 -5.03
CA GLY A 7 8.83 14.78 -4.30
C GLY A 7 9.82 15.85 -4.77
N ILE A 8 9.96 16.05 -6.09
CA ILE A 8 10.82 17.12 -6.64
C ILE A 8 10.28 18.51 -6.26
N LYS A 9 8.97 18.74 -6.39
CA LYS A 9 8.33 20.03 -6.11
C LYS A 9 8.44 20.40 -4.63
N ASN A 10 8.21 19.44 -3.75
CA ASN A 10 8.24 19.62 -2.29
C ASN A 10 9.63 19.41 -1.69
N LYS A 11 10.64 19.06 -2.51
CA LYS A 11 12.02 18.80 -2.10
C LYS A 11 12.11 17.75 -0.98
N ILE A 12 11.35 16.67 -1.14
CA ILE A 12 11.32 15.57 -0.18
C ILE A 12 12.69 14.89 -0.19
N ASP A 13 13.35 14.85 0.98
CA ASP A 13 14.59 14.13 1.18
C ASP A 13 14.27 12.64 1.44
N PRO A 14 14.72 11.71 0.59
CA PRO A 14 14.53 10.27 0.82
C PRO A 14 15.32 9.73 2.01
N GLY A 15 16.24 10.53 2.58
CA GLY A 15 17.15 10.10 3.64
C GLY A 15 18.40 9.41 3.09
N ALA A 16 19.21 8.89 4.02
CA ALA A 16 20.44 8.20 3.66
C ALA A 16 20.14 6.84 3.00
N PRO A 17 20.89 6.45 1.95
CA PRO A 17 20.77 5.12 1.36
C PRO A 17 21.20 4.06 2.39
N SER A 18 20.58 2.89 2.31
CA SER A 18 20.98 1.71 3.09
C SER A 18 21.80 0.77 2.23
N ASP A 19 23.00 0.42 2.69
CA ASP A 19 23.87 -0.60 2.07
C ASP A 19 23.71 -2.00 2.72
N LYS A 20 22.76 -2.14 3.67
CA LYS A 20 22.50 -3.41 4.37
C LYS A 20 21.49 -4.26 3.59
N ASP A 21 21.64 -5.59 3.66
CA ASP A 21 20.61 -6.51 3.17
C ASP A 21 19.36 -6.40 4.05
N LEU A 22 18.25 -5.99 3.45
CA LEU A 22 17.00 -5.72 4.15
C LEU A 22 16.33 -6.99 4.71
N TYR A 23 16.68 -8.17 4.19
CA TYR A 23 16.11 -9.45 4.65
C TYR A 23 16.81 -10.02 5.88
N ASP A 24 18.04 -9.57 6.17
CA ASP A 24 18.89 -10.07 7.26
C ASP A 24 19.07 -9.04 8.40
N LEU A 25 18.23 -8.01 8.44
CA LEU A 25 18.29 -6.98 9.48
C LEU A 25 17.83 -7.51 10.85
N PRO A 26 18.49 -7.12 11.95
CA PRO A 26 17.95 -7.34 13.28
C PRO A 26 16.57 -6.67 13.44
N PRO A 27 15.61 -7.28 14.15
CA PRO A 27 14.26 -6.73 14.31
C PRO A 27 14.20 -5.31 14.92
N GLU A 28 15.23 -4.91 15.68
CA GLU A 28 15.31 -3.55 16.22
C GLU A 28 15.64 -2.50 15.17
N GLU A 29 16.43 -2.86 14.15
CA GLU A 29 16.76 -1.97 13.04
C GLU A 29 15.63 -1.93 12.01
N GLU A 30 15.02 -3.08 11.71
CA GLU A 30 13.91 -3.22 10.75
C GLU A 30 12.71 -2.32 11.12
N LYS A 31 12.39 -2.21 12.41
CA LYS A 31 11.29 -1.36 12.92
C LYS A 31 11.41 0.12 12.54
N ASN A 32 12.63 0.60 12.28
CA ASN A 32 12.86 2.00 11.93
C ASN A 32 12.74 2.26 10.42
N ILE A 33 12.55 1.20 9.62
CA ILE A 33 12.45 1.30 8.16
C ILE A 33 10.96 1.37 7.78
N PRO A 34 10.52 2.44 7.10
CA PRO A 34 9.17 2.49 6.54
C PRO A 34 8.96 1.34 5.55
N THR A 35 7.87 0.60 5.70
CA THR A 35 7.53 -0.55 4.85
C THR A 35 6.36 -0.25 3.93
N VAL A 36 6.21 -1.08 2.89
CA VAL A 36 5.06 -1.02 1.98
C VAL A 36 3.78 -1.52 2.66
N CYS A 37 2.63 -1.21 2.07
CA CYS A 37 1.35 -1.75 2.55
C CYS A 37 1.36 -3.28 2.49
N HIS A 38 0.94 -3.94 3.57
CA HIS A 38 0.94 -5.40 3.69
C HIS A 38 -0.29 -6.05 3.05
N SER A 39 -1.31 -5.25 2.71
CA SER A 39 -2.55 -5.73 2.11
C SER A 39 -3.09 -4.70 1.10
N LEU A 40 -3.92 -5.20 0.18
CA LEU A 40 -4.56 -4.35 -0.82
C LEU A 40 -5.50 -3.33 -0.18
N ASP A 41 -6.26 -3.68 0.85
CA ASP A 41 -7.16 -2.74 1.52
C ASP A 41 -6.40 -1.62 2.26
N GLN A 42 -5.24 -1.93 2.85
CA GLN A 42 -4.39 -0.89 3.43
C GLN A 42 -3.88 0.06 2.35
N ALA A 43 -3.49 -0.46 1.19
CA ALA A 43 -3.05 0.37 0.07
C ALA A 43 -4.20 1.26 -0.48
N LEU A 44 -5.43 0.76 -0.50
CA LEU A 44 -6.61 1.53 -0.91
C LEU A 44 -6.96 2.62 0.11
N ASP A 45 -6.84 2.35 1.41
CA ASP A 45 -7.03 3.35 2.48
C ASP A 45 -5.92 4.41 2.46
N ALA A 46 -4.67 4.03 2.20
CA ALA A 46 -3.57 4.97 2.01
C ALA A 46 -3.79 5.85 0.77
N LEU A 47 -4.25 5.27 -0.33
CA LEU A 47 -4.62 6.01 -1.54
C LEU A 47 -5.75 7.00 -1.27
N ASP A 48 -6.77 6.61 -0.48
CA ASP A 48 -7.86 7.51 -0.11
C ASP A 48 -7.35 8.73 0.66
N LYS A 49 -6.50 8.48 1.67
CA LYS A 49 -5.96 9.50 2.58
C LYS A 49 -4.91 10.42 1.95
N ASP A 50 -4.14 9.94 0.98
CA ASP A 50 -3.04 10.68 0.35
C ASP A 50 -3.16 10.67 -1.19
N ARG A 51 -4.24 11.27 -1.70
CA ARG A 51 -4.51 11.36 -3.15
C ARG A 51 -4.11 12.68 -3.80
N GLU A 52 -3.71 13.69 -3.03
CA GLU A 52 -3.49 15.05 -3.55
C GLU A 52 -2.37 15.11 -4.60
N PHE A 53 -1.29 14.34 -4.40
CA PHE A 53 -0.19 14.29 -5.35
C PHE A 53 -0.64 13.73 -6.72
N LEU A 54 -1.67 12.88 -6.76
CA LEU A 54 -2.23 12.32 -8.00
C LEU A 54 -3.16 13.31 -8.72
N LYS A 55 -3.84 14.17 -7.96
CA LYS A 55 -4.76 15.19 -8.51
C LYS A 55 -4.04 16.41 -9.06
N ALA A 56 -2.75 16.58 -8.74
CA ALA A 56 -1.94 17.67 -9.24
C ALA A 56 -2.03 17.78 -10.78
N GLY A 57 -2.40 18.97 -11.27
CA GLY A 57 -2.55 19.23 -12.71
C GLY A 57 -3.79 18.61 -13.36
N GLY A 58 -4.74 18.08 -12.58
CA GLY A 58 -5.97 17.46 -13.10
C GLY A 58 -5.73 16.12 -13.78
N VAL A 59 -4.61 15.45 -13.49
CA VAL A 59 -4.25 14.14 -14.08
C VAL A 59 -5.21 13.05 -13.63
N MET A 60 -5.61 13.08 -12.36
CA MET A 60 -6.66 12.24 -11.79
C MET A 60 -7.71 13.13 -11.12
N THR A 61 -8.96 12.67 -11.14
CA THR A 61 -10.08 13.31 -10.44
C THR A 61 -10.48 12.48 -9.23
N ASP A 62 -11.13 13.12 -8.25
CA ASP A 62 -11.67 12.40 -7.09
C ASP A 62 -12.64 11.28 -7.54
N ASP A 63 -13.53 11.55 -8.50
CA ASP A 63 -14.45 10.54 -9.06
C ASP A 63 -13.73 9.30 -9.61
N PHE A 64 -12.59 9.49 -10.30
CA PHE A 64 -11.82 8.38 -10.84
C PHE A 64 -11.18 7.55 -9.72
N ILE A 65 -10.59 8.21 -8.73
CA ILE A 65 -9.92 7.57 -7.60
C ILE A 65 -10.95 6.82 -6.75
N ASP A 66 -12.09 7.43 -6.44
CA ASP A 66 -13.18 6.81 -5.68
C ASP A 66 -13.77 5.62 -6.43
N GLY A 67 -13.99 5.74 -7.74
CA GLY A 67 -14.43 4.63 -8.59
C GLY A 67 -13.45 3.46 -8.58
N TYR A 68 -12.15 3.73 -8.66
CA TYR A 68 -11.11 2.71 -8.59
C TYR A 68 -11.09 2.01 -7.22
N ILE A 69 -11.13 2.78 -6.13
CA ILE A 69 -11.17 2.24 -4.76
C ILE A 69 -12.39 1.35 -4.57
N ALA A 70 -13.57 1.81 -4.99
CA ALA A 70 -14.80 1.04 -4.88
C ALA A 70 -14.73 -0.28 -5.64
N LEU A 71 -14.23 -0.27 -6.88
CA LEU A 71 -14.05 -1.47 -7.69
C LEU A 71 -13.08 -2.46 -7.03
N LYS A 72 -11.94 -1.98 -6.52
CA LYS A 72 -10.94 -2.84 -5.86
C LYS A 72 -11.39 -3.36 -4.50
N MET A 73 -12.18 -2.59 -3.76
CA MET A 73 -12.79 -3.07 -2.52
C MET A 73 -13.79 -4.21 -2.75
N GLN A 74 -14.43 -4.30 -3.92
CA GLN A 74 -15.24 -5.47 -4.28
C GLN A 74 -14.39 -6.73 -4.41
N GLU A 75 -13.20 -6.64 -5.03
CA GLU A 75 -12.25 -7.75 -5.13
C GLU A 75 -11.75 -8.19 -3.76
N VAL A 76 -11.39 -7.23 -2.90
CA VAL A 76 -10.98 -7.48 -1.50
C VAL A 76 -12.08 -8.20 -0.73
N THR A 77 -13.31 -7.69 -0.81
CA THR A 77 -14.47 -8.27 -0.11
C THR A 77 -14.71 -9.71 -0.56
N LYS A 78 -14.64 -9.95 -1.87
CA LYS A 78 -14.81 -11.30 -2.43
C LYS A 78 -13.74 -12.26 -1.94
N PHE A 79 -12.48 -11.83 -1.90
CA PHE A 79 -11.38 -12.67 -1.41
C PHE A 79 -11.54 -13.00 0.08
N ARG A 80 -11.88 -12.00 0.91
CA ARG A 80 -12.11 -12.18 2.36
C ARG A 80 -13.27 -13.12 2.69
N ALA A 81 -14.30 -13.13 1.84
CA ALA A 81 -15.46 -14.00 2.03
C ALA A 81 -15.22 -15.45 1.57
N ALA A 82 -14.13 -15.71 0.84
CA ALA A 82 -13.81 -17.04 0.34
C ALA A 82 -12.89 -17.77 1.34
N THR A 83 -13.26 -19.01 1.68
CA THR A 83 -12.40 -19.89 2.49
C THR A 83 -11.14 -20.25 1.71
N HIS A 84 -9.97 -19.98 2.27
CA HIS A 84 -8.71 -20.40 1.68
C HIS A 84 -8.44 -21.89 1.96
N PRO A 85 -7.94 -22.71 1.00
CA PRO A 85 -7.65 -24.13 1.24
C PRO A 85 -6.72 -24.39 2.44
N LEU A 86 -5.85 -23.44 2.76
CA LEU A 86 -4.99 -23.49 3.94
C LEU A 86 -5.78 -23.45 5.25
N GLU A 87 -6.91 -22.74 5.31
CA GLU A 87 -7.78 -22.72 6.49
C GLU A 87 -8.36 -24.11 6.77
N TYR A 88 -8.73 -24.85 5.72
CA TYR A 88 -9.15 -26.25 5.89
C TYR A 88 -8.02 -27.11 6.44
N GLN A 89 -6.80 -26.98 5.91
CA GLN A 89 -5.62 -27.71 6.43
C GLN A 89 -5.33 -27.37 7.90
N MET A 90 -5.50 -26.11 8.30
CA MET A 90 -5.22 -25.64 9.66
C MET A 90 -6.32 -26.00 10.65
N TYR A 91 -7.59 -25.96 10.24
CA TYR A 91 -8.72 -25.92 11.17
C TYR A 91 -9.73 -27.07 11.03
N TYR A 92 -9.67 -27.92 9.99
CA TYR A 92 -10.68 -28.96 9.79
C TYR A 92 -10.72 -30.04 10.88
N GLY A 93 -9.58 -30.31 11.53
CA GLY A 93 -9.45 -31.34 12.57
C GLY A 93 -9.37 -30.82 14.01
N LEU A 94 -9.58 -29.52 14.21
CA LEU A 94 -9.65 -28.90 15.54
C LEU A 94 -10.99 -29.16 16.24
#